data_AF-A0A7C8YRX7-F1
#
_entry.id   AF-A0A7C8YRX7-F1
#
_cell.length_a   1.000
_cell.length_b   1.000
_cell.length_c   1.000
_cell.angle_alpha   90.00
_cell.angle_beta   90.00
_cell.angle_gamma   90.00
#
_symmetry.space_group_name_H-M   'P 1'
#
loop_
_entity.id
_entity.type
_entity.pdbx_description
1 polymer ?
#
loop_
_entity_poly.entity_id
_entity_poly.type
_entity_poly.pdbx_seq_one_letter_code
_entity_poly.pdbx_strand_id
1 'polypeptide(L)'
;MIIMLKRINAHKVRHIPCSMYSTLFAQEPQPQPELIQKLCTLISTPIGGLDDLESSLSKHRVPLTPPLVVQVVKRCKEEAPTRRLLRFFTWSSKNLGFELEDREFNCAIRVFAEN
;
A
#
# COMPACT_ATOMS: atom_id res chain seq x y z
N MET A 1 -18.90 -44.12 -21.98
CA MET A 1 -18.35 -42.83 -21.52
C MET A 1 -17.29 -43.12 -20.48
N ILE A 2 -16.02 -43.00 -20.80
CA ILE A 2 -14.90 -43.28 -19.88
C ILE A 2 -14.37 -41.95 -19.37
N ILE A 3 -14.34 -41.76 -18.05
CA ILE A 3 -13.83 -40.55 -17.39
C ILE A 3 -12.31 -40.67 -17.28
N MET A 4 -11.56 -39.79 -17.95
CA MET A 4 -10.10 -39.71 -17.84
C MET A 4 -9.71 -38.82 -16.66
N LEU A 5 -9.29 -39.43 -15.55
CA LEU A 5 -8.63 -38.73 -14.44
C LEU A 5 -7.18 -38.42 -14.85
N LYS A 6 -6.85 -37.13 -15.03
CA LYS A 6 -5.46 -36.69 -15.21
C LYS A 6 -4.79 -36.53 -13.84
N ARG A 7 -3.72 -37.29 -13.66
CA ARG A 7 -2.78 -37.29 -12.53
C ARG A 7 -1.96 -36.00 -12.52
N ILE A 8 -1.98 -35.25 -11.43
CA ILE A 8 -1.10 -34.08 -11.23
C ILE A 8 0.22 -34.57 -10.65
N ASN A 9 1.32 -34.39 -11.39
CA ASN A 9 2.67 -34.71 -10.96
C ASN A 9 3.30 -33.47 -10.31
N ALA A 10 3.66 -33.55 -9.03
CA ALA A 10 4.34 -32.47 -8.33
C ALA A 10 5.81 -32.42 -8.76
N HIS A 11 6.18 -31.41 -9.56
CA HIS A 11 7.57 -31.19 -9.94
C HIS A 11 8.27 -30.26 -8.93
N LYS A 12 9.22 -30.87 -8.23
CA LYS A 12 10.21 -30.29 -7.30
C LYS A 12 10.82 -29.00 -7.87
N VAL A 13 10.62 -27.88 -7.17
CA VAL A 13 11.25 -26.59 -7.47
C VAL A 13 12.77 -26.75 -7.38
N ARG A 14 13.44 -26.67 -8.53
CA ARG A 14 14.90 -26.62 -8.59
C ARG A 14 15.32 -25.19 -8.30
N HIS A 15 16.19 -25.02 -7.30
CA HIS A 15 16.88 -23.77 -7.02
C HIS A 15 17.68 -23.36 -8.27
N ILE A 16 17.32 -22.22 -8.84
CA ILE A 16 18.11 -21.56 -9.88
C ILE A 16 18.97 -20.51 -9.16
N PRO A 17 20.31 -20.55 -9.25
CA PRO A 17 21.15 -19.50 -8.70
C PRO A 17 20.94 -18.25 -9.55
N CYS A 18 20.48 -17.18 -8.92
CA CYS A 18 20.27 -15.90 -9.58
C CYS A 18 21.65 -15.30 -9.90
N SER A 19 21.97 -15.29 -11.18
CA SER A 19 23.13 -14.62 -11.78
C SER A 19 23.13 -13.13 -11.43
N MET A 20 24.31 -12.60 -11.09
CA MET A 20 24.52 -11.18 -10.86
C MET A 20 24.51 -10.43 -12.19
N TYR A 21 23.37 -9.82 -12.51
CA TYR A 21 23.33 -8.66 -13.41
C TYR A 21 22.93 -7.45 -12.60
N SER A 22 23.94 -6.71 -12.17
CA SER A 22 23.80 -5.36 -11.65
C SER A 22 23.26 -4.49 -12.79
N THR A 23 21.94 -4.35 -12.82
CA THR A 23 21.28 -3.26 -13.53
C THR A 23 21.21 -2.12 -12.53
N LEU A 24 21.75 -0.96 -12.90
CA LEU A 24 21.51 0.31 -12.23
C LEU A 24 19.99 0.52 -12.19
N PHE A 25 19.35 0.06 -11.12
CA PHE A 25 18.04 0.56 -10.76
C PHE A 25 18.28 2.02 -10.42
N ALA A 26 17.80 2.91 -11.28
CA ALA A 26 17.48 4.26 -10.84
C ALA A 26 16.71 4.09 -9.54
N GLN A 27 17.30 4.52 -8.43
CA GLN A 27 16.61 4.49 -7.14
C GLN A 27 15.40 5.40 -7.28
N GLU A 28 14.24 4.80 -7.53
CA GLU A 28 12.95 5.41 -7.24
C GLU A 28 13.06 6.00 -5.82
N PRO A 29 12.79 7.30 -5.62
CA PRO A 29 12.94 7.95 -4.33
C PRO A 29 12.20 7.14 -3.28
N GLN A 30 12.93 6.44 -2.41
CA GLN A 30 12.31 5.66 -1.36
C GLN A 30 11.58 6.64 -0.44
N PRO A 31 10.27 6.45 -0.19
CA PRO A 31 9.54 7.37 0.67
C PRO A 31 10.23 7.43 2.04
N GLN A 32 10.45 8.64 2.54
CA GLN A 32 11.25 8.85 3.75
C GLN A 32 10.60 8.11 4.94
N PRO A 33 11.33 7.23 5.66
CA PRO A 33 10.77 6.43 6.75
C PRO A 33 10.09 7.25 7.85
N GLU A 34 10.63 8.43 8.15
CA GLU A 34 10.07 9.37 9.11
C GLU A 34 8.69 9.89 8.70
N LEU A 35 8.49 10.13 7.40
CA LEU A 35 7.22 10.58 6.86
C LEU A 35 6.15 9.50 6.94
N ILE A 36 6.51 8.25 6.60
CA ILE A 36 5.62 7.10 6.75
C ILE A 36 5.21 6.96 8.22
N GLN A 37 6.17 6.97 9.14
CA GLN A 37 5.88 6.83 10.57
C GLN A 37 4.96 7.95 11.06
N LYS A 38 5.22 9.19 10.65
CA LYS A 38 4.39 10.34 11.00
C LYS A 38 2.95 10.19 10.51
N LEU A 39 2.77 9.76 9.25
CA LEU A 39 1.44 9.51 8.69
C LEU A 39 0.75 8.36 9.43
N CYS A 40 1.44 7.26 9.68
CA CYS A 40 0.90 6.14 10.44
C CYS A 40 0.40 6.58 11.82
N THR A 41 1.24 7.32 12.57
CA THR A 41 0.85 7.86 13.88
C THR A 41 -0.41 8.73 13.77
N LEU A 42 -0.48 9.62 12.78
CA LEU A 42 -1.60 10.54 12.60
C LEU A 42 -2.91 9.81 12.25
N ILE A 43 -2.83 8.76 11.42
CA ILE A 43 -3.98 7.95 11.01
C ILE A 43 -4.46 7.06 12.17
N SER A 44 -3.55 6.41 12.90
CA SER A 44 -3.84 5.54 14.04
C SER A 44 -4.30 6.31 15.28
N THR A 45 -4.02 7.61 15.37
CA THR A 45 -4.45 8.45 16.51
C THR A 45 -5.99 8.54 16.54
N PRO A 46 -6.66 8.14 17.64
CA PRO A 46 -8.13 8.15 17.72
C PRO A 46 -8.71 9.56 17.95
N ILE A 47 -7.86 10.55 18.20
CA ILE A 47 -8.25 11.93 18.50
C ILE A 47 -8.73 12.63 17.22
N GLY A 48 -9.84 13.35 17.36
CA GLY A 48 -10.44 14.12 16.27
C GLY A 48 -11.26 13.27 15.29
N GLY A 49 -12.21 13.92 14.64
CA GLY A 49 -13.04 13.33 13.60
C GLY A 49 -12.27 13.06 12.29
N LEU A 50 -13.00 12.62 11.27
CA LEU A 50 -12.42 12.42 9.94
C LEU A 50 -12.02 13.73 9.27
N ASP A 51 -12.74 14.82 9.54
CA ASP A 51 -12.42 16.14 9.00
C ASP A 51 -11.18 16.74 9.67
N ASP A 52 -10.97 16.44 10.96
CA ASP A 52 -9.75 16.81 11.68
C ASP A 52 -8.52 16.07 11.13
N LEU A 53 -8.71 14.79 10.76
CA LEU A 53 -7.69 13.98 10.07
C LEU A 53 -7.31 14.62 8.72
N GLU A 54 -8.29 14.89 7.85
CA GLU A 54 -8.04 15.53 6.55
C GLU A 54 -7.37 16.91 6.72
N SER A 55 -7.85 17.72 7.66
CA SER A 55 -7.27 19.03 7.99
C SER A 55 -5.82 18.91 8.46
N SER A 56 -5.52 17.90 9.28
CA SER A 56 -4.16 17.65 9.75
C SER A 56 -3.26 17.20 8.61
N LEU A 57 -3.73 16.33 7.72
CA LEU A 57 -2.96 15.91 6.54
C LEU A 57 -2.63 17.10 5.62
N SER A 58 -3.60 17.97 5.35
CA SER A 58 -3.40 19.18 4.54
C SER A 58 -2.39 20.17 5.15
N LYS A 59 -2.40 20.33 6.48
CA LYS A 59 -1.43 21.21 7.19
C LYS A 59 0.01 20.73 7.03
N HIS A 60 0.23 19.43 6.93
CA HIS A 60 1.57 18.85 6.91
C HIS A 60 2.28 18.97 5.55
N ARG A 61 1.65 19.56 4.52
CA ARG A 61 2.20 19.74 3.14
C ARG A 61 3.02 18.53 2.68
N VAL A 62 2.48 17.35 2.94
CA VAL A 62 3.18 16.11 2.63
C VAL A 62 3.22 15.95 1.11
N PRO A 63 4.40 15.77 0.49
CA PRO A 63 4.47 15.39 -0.91
C PRO A 63 3.94 13.96 -1.03
N LEU A 64 2.66 13.84 -1.37
CA LEU A 64 2.07 12.54 -1.63
C LEU A 64 2.65 11.99 -2.92
N THR A 65 2.92 10.68 -2.92
CA THR A 65 3.20 9.91 -4.12
C THR A 65 2.43 8.59 -4.05
N PRO A 66 2.06 7.97 -5.18
CA PRO A 66 1.40 6.67 -5.19
C PRO A 66 2.12 5.59 -4.35
N PRO A 67 3.47 5.46 -4.40
CA PRO A 67 4.20 4.53 -3.56
C PRO A 67 4.08 4.83 -2.06
N LEU A 68 4.11 6.11 -1.66
CA LEU A 68 3.95 6.51 -0.26
C LEU A 68 2.58 6.10 0.28
N VAL A 69 1.51 6.35 -0.48
CA VAL A 69 0.14 5.99 -0.08
C VAL A 69 0.02 4.49 0.15
N VAL A 70 0.52 3.67 -0.79
CA VAL A 70 0.51 2.21 -0.65
C VAL A 70 1.28 1.74 0.58
N GLN A 71 2.45 2.32 0.85
CA GLN A 71 3.25 1.96 2.02
C GLN A 71 2.54 2.30 3.33
N VAL A 72 1.93 3.48 3.43
CA VAL A 72 1.16 3.89 4.61
C VAL A 72 -0.05 2.98 4.80
N VAL A 73 -0.81 2.68 3.73
CA VAL A 73 -1.97 1.77 3.79
C VAL A 73 -1.56 0.40 4.30
N LYS A 74 -0.47 -0.17 3.79
CA LYS A 74 0.04 -1.48 4.25
C LYS A 74 0.50 -1.46 5.70
N ARG A 75 1.20 -0.40 6.13
CA ARG A 75 1.72 -0.27 7.50
C ARG A 75 0.60 -0.09 8.52
N CYS A 76 -0.42 0.69 8.19
CA CYS A 76 -1.49 1.02 9.11
C CYS A 76 -2.59 -0.04 9.21
N LYS A 77 -2.56 -1.11 8.40
CA LYS A 77 -3.70 -2.02 8.26
C LYS A 77 -4.15 -2.62 9.61
N GLU A 78 -3.21 -3.00 10.47
CA GLU A 78 -3.50 -3.62 11.77
C GLU A 78 -3.62 -2.59 12.91
N GLU A 79 -2.98 -1.43 12.77
CA GLU A 79 -2.82 -0.46 13.86
C GLU A 79 -3.85 0.68 13.81
N ALA A 80 -4.39 1.00 12.63
CA ALA A 80 -5.31 2.10 12.43
C ALA A 80 -6.77 1.62 12.29
N PRO A 81 -7.75 2.36 12.83
CA PRO A 81 -9.16 2.09 12.54
C PRO A 81 -9.43 2.12 11.03
N THR A 82 -10.05 1.07 10.49
CA THR A 82 -10.32 0.91 9.04
C THR A 82 -11.00 2.15 8.44
N ARG A 83 -11.94 2.77 9.16
CA ARG A 83 -12.62 4.00 8.74
C ARG A 83 -11.67 5.19 8.55
N ARG A 84 -10.66 5.35 9.41
CA ARG A 84 -9.64 6.41 9.30
C ARG A 84 -8.66 6.11 8.19
N LEU A 85 -8.27 4.85 8.03
CA LEU A 85 -7.37 4.43 6.96
C LEU A 85 -8.01 4.59 5.57
N LEU A 86 -9.28 4.21 5.42
CA LEU A 86 -10.08 4.49 4.22
C LEU A 86 -10.16 5.98 3.93
N ARG A 87 -10.42 6.79 4.96
CA ARG A 87 -10.48 8.25 4.84
C ARG A 87 -9.15 8.83 4.34
N PHE A 88 -8.01 8.37 4.88
CA PHE A 88 -6.69 8.73 4.39
C PHE A 88 -6.49 8.35 2.91
N PHE A 89 -6.88 7.13 2.51
CA PHE A 89 -6.75 6.69 1.12
C PHE A 89 -7.60 7.54 0.17
N THR A 90 -8.87 7.79 0.52
CA THR A 90 -9.76 8.66 -0.26
C THR A 90 -9.24 10.09 -0.35
N TRP A 91 -8.75 10.65 0.76
CA TRP A 91 -8.15 11.98 0.78
C TRP A 91 -6.89 12.02 -0.12
N SER A 92 -6.03 11.00 -0.04
CA SER A 92 -4.82 10.93 -0.86
C SER A 92 -5.13 10.87 -2.35
N SER A 93 -6.13 10.07 -2.74
CA SER A 93 -6.60 10.02 -4.15
C SER A 93 -7.06 11.38 -4.66
N LYS A 94 -7.76 12.17 -3.84
CA LYS A 94 -8.17 13.53 -4.23
C LYS A 94 -7.00 14.50 -4.38
N ASN A 95 -5.96 14.35 -3.55
CA ASN A 95 -4.82 15.27 -3.51
C ASN A 95 -3.70 14.89 -4.49
N LEU A 96 -3.62 13.63 -4.90
CA LEU A 96 -2.73 13.14 -5.96
C LEU A 96 -3.30 13.35 -7.37
N GLY A 97 -4.59 13.70 -7.48
CA GLY A 97 -5.27 13.71 -8.77
C GLY A 97 -5.33 12.31 -9.39
N PHE A 98 -5.23 12.23 -10.72
CA PHE A 98 -5.29 10.98 -11.49
C PHE A 98 -3.99 10.14 -11.43
N GLU A 99 -3.09 10.43 -10.49
CA GLU A 99 -1.81 9.69 -10.35
C GLU A 99 -1.96 8.32 -9.67
N LEU A 100 -3.06 8.04 -8.97
CA LEU A 100 -3.34 6.69 -8.49
C LEU A 100 -3.97 5.87 -9.62
N GLU A 101 -3.28 4.81 -10.03
CA GLU A 101 -3.76 3.90 -11.07
C GLU A 101 -4.45 2.67 -10.44
N ASP A 102 -5.00 1.81 -11.30
CA ASP A 102 -5.66 0.56 -10.91
C ASP A 102 -4.79 -0.29 -9.98
N ARG A 103 -3.47 -0.23 -10.13
CA ARG A 103 -2.52 -0.96 -9.29
C ARG A 103 -2.62 -0.55 -7.82
N GLU A 104 -2.64 0.75 -7.53
CA GLU A 104 -2.72 1.27 -6.17
C GLU A 104 -4.11 1.04 -5.56
N PHE A 105 -5.17 1.19 -6.36
CA PHE A 105 -6.54 0.86 -5.95
C PHE A 105 -6.69 -0.63 -5.63
N ASN A 106 -6.23 -1.52 -6.50
CA ASN A 106 -6.27 -2.97 -6.28
C ASN A 106 -5.48 -3.36 -5.02
N CYS A 107 -4.33 -2.71 -4.79
CA CYS A 107 -3.58 -2.90 -3.56
C CYS A 107 -4.38 -2.47 -2.32
N ALA A 108 -5.00 -1.30 -2.36
CA ALA A 108 -5.81 -0.79 -1.26
C ALA A 108 -7.02 -1.71 -0.98
N ILE A 109 -7.75 -2.13 -2.01
CA ILE A 109 -8.88 -3.06 -1.90
C ILE A 109 -8.46 -4.35 -1.20
N ARG A 110 -7.32 -4.94 -1.59
CA ARG A 110 -6.79 -6.15 -0.93
C ARG A 110 -6.52 -5.92 0.54
N VAL A 111 -5.84 -4.82 0.88
CA VAL A 111 -5.54 -4.48 2.29
C VAL A 111 -6.82 -4.29 3.10
N PHE A 112 -7.84 -3.62 2.56
CA PHE A 112 -9.09 -3.38 3.27
C PHE A 112 -9.99 -4.62 3.37
N ALA A 113 -9.90 -5.54 2.41
CA ALA A 113 -10.67 -6.79 2.43
C ALA A 113 -10.09 -7.85 3.40
N GLU A 114 -8.81 -7.71 3.77
CA GLU A 114 -8.12 -8.60 4.72
C GLU A 114 -8.36 -8.22 6.20
N ASN A 115 -9.01 -7.08 6.48
CA ASN A 115 -9.17 -6.48 7.81
C ASN A 115 -10.56 -6.72 8.44
#